data_AF-A0A2S3Z6I7-F1
#
_entry.id   AF-A0A2S3Z6I7-F1
#
_cell.length_a   1.000
_cell.length_b   1.000
_cell.length_c   1.000
_cell.angle_alpha   90.00
_cell.angle_beta   90.00
_cell.angle_gamma   90.00
#
_symmetry.space_group_name_H-M   'P 1'
#
loop_
_entity.id
_entity.type
_entity.pdbx_description
1 polymer ?
#
loop_
_entity_poly.entity_id
_entity_poly.type
_entity_poly.pdbx_seq_one_letter_code
_entity_poly.pdbx_strand_id
1 'polypeptide(L)'
;MSEIVEGRQTEIADELAEVAQSLAHSTRTVPRPSDSYELLGALQVAQQSLARVYTQLATWHRDAVDGTHCNGTDGHSLYGVPATAAGASEQVTLLLKIAAASAAETADLVGKAQAANGVVCWFDEVKETA
;
A
#
# COMPACT_ATOMS: atom_id res chain seq x y z
N MET A 1 14.22 -4.35 26.81
CA MET A 1 14.95 -4.14 25.54
C MET A 1 13.98 -4.40 24.38
N SER A 2 12.88 -3.64 24.32
CA SER A 2 11.80 -3.84 23.31
C SER A 2 11.20 -2.53 22.77
N GLU A 3 11.57 -1.34 23.26
CA GLU A 3 10.98 -0.05 22.82
C GLU A 3 11.56 0.51 21.51
N ILE A 4 12.62 -0.09 20.93
CA ILE A 4 13.31 0.48 19.76
C ILE A 4 12.57 0.16 18.44
N VAL A 5 11.65 -0.81 18.41
CA VAL A 5 11.00 -1.24 17.16
C VAL A 5 9.75 -0.41 16.82
N GLU A 6 9.10 0.19 17.81
CA GLU A 6 7.79 0.84 17.64
C GLU A 6 7.84 2.17 16.84
N GLY A 7 8.98 2.88 16.82
CA GLY A 7 9.13 4.09 16.00
C GLY A 7 9.49 3.84 14.54
N ARG A 8 10.25 2.76 14.27
CA ARG A 8 10.82 2.50 12.94
C ARG A 8 9.78 2.18 11.88
N GLN A 9 8.65 1.58 12.26
CA GLN A 9 7.60 1.19 11.31
C GLN A 9 6.87 2.42 10.74
N THR A 10 6.61 3.42 11.59
CA THR A 10 6.01 4.69 11.16
C THR A 10 6.96 5.49 10.30
N GLU A 11 8.24 5.58 10.68
CA GLU A 11 9.27 6.23 9.86
C GLU A 11 9.38 5.60 8.46
N ILE A 12 9.39 4.26 8.37
CA ILE A 12 9.39 3.56 7.07
C ILE A 12 8.12 3.85 6.26
N ALA A 13 6.96 3.96 6.91
CA ALA A 13 5.71 4.28 6.23
C ALA A 13 5.72 5.72 5.68
N ASP A 14 6.28 6.67 6.42
CA ASP A 14 6.46 8.06 5.98
C ASP A 14 7.45 8.14 4.79
N GLU A 15 8.60 7.46 4.88
CA GLU A 15 9.55 7.36 3.77
C GLU A 15 8.90 6.77 2.50
N LEU A 16 8.10 5.70 2.66
CA LEU A 16 7.36 5.11 1.55
C LEU A 16 6.40 6.11 0.90
N ALA A 17 5.70 6.92 1.71
CA ALA A 17 4.78 7.94 1.22
C ALA A 17 5.52 9.05 0.45
N GLU A 18 6.66 9.51 0.96
CA GLU A 18 7.49 10.52 0.29
C GLU A 18 8.06 10.03 -1.04
N VAL A 19 8.55 8.78 -1.07
CA VAL A 19 9.06 8.15 -2.30
C VAL A 19 7.94 7.96 -3.32
N ALA A 20 6.76 7.50 -2.89
CA ALA A 20 5.61 7.34 -3.77
C ALA A 20 5.16 8.70 -4.35
N GLN A 21 5.15 9.76 -3.55
CA GLN A 21 4.82 11.11 -4.01
C GLN A 21 5.85 11.63 -5.02
N SER A 22 7.14 11.39 -4.77
CA SER A 22 8.23 11.74 -5.67
C SER A 22 8.11 10.99 -7.00
N LEU A 23 7.76 9.71 -6.96
CA LEU A 23 7.52 8.90 -8.15
C LEU A 23 6.29 9.38 -8.93
N ALA A 24 5.19 9.71 -8.25
CA ALA A 24 3.99 10.26 -8.87
C ALA A 24 4.27 11.61 -9.54
N HIS A 25 5.14 12.44 -8.95
CA HIS A 25 5.60 13.67 -9.58
C HIS A 25 6.47 13.39 -10.82
N SER A 26 7.45 12.49 -10.70
CA SER A 26 8.38 12.15 -11.78
C SER A 26 7.69 11.52 -12.98
N THR A 27 6.64 10.73 -12.78
CA THR A 27 5.92 10.04 -13.86
C THR A 27 5.02 10.96 -14.70
N ARG A 28 4.87 12.24 -14.32
CA ARG A 28 4.23 13.26 -15.17
C ARG A 28 4.97 13.47 -16.50
N THR A 29 6.26 13.22 -16.50
CA THR A 29 7.12 13.25 -17.69
C THR A 29 7.95 11.98 -17.68
N VAL A 30 7.76 11.09 -18.64
CA VAL A 30 8.59 9.88 -18.76
C VAL A 30 9.69 10.17 -19.79
N PRO A 31 10.87 10.68 -19.38
CA PRO A 31 11.92 11.09 -20.31
C PRO A 31 12.49 9.89 -21.08
N ARG A 32 12.44 8.70 -20.45
CA ARG A 32 12.89 7.42 -21.01
C ARG A 32 11.75 6.42 -21.07
N PRO A 33 10.97 6.40 -22.15
CA PRO A 33 9.88 5.46 -22.31
C PRO A 33 10.31 3.99 -22.22
N SER A 34 11.55 3.65 -22.56
CA SER A 34 12.09 2.28 -22.41
C SER A 34 12.17 1.80 -20.95
N ASP A 35 12.34 2.72 -19.98
CA ASP A 35 12.37 2.39 -18.54
C ASP A 35 10.98 2.01 -17.99
N SER A 36 9.90 2.24 -18.76
CA SER A 36 8.53 1.95 -18.35
C SER A 36 8.29 0.49 -17.97
N TYR A 37 9.01 -0.45 -18.58
CA TYR A 37 8.91 -1.87 -18.23
C TYR A 37 9.42 -2.16 -16.82
N GLU A 38 10.59 -1.62 -16.46
CA GLU A 38 11.17 -1.79 -15.13
C GLU A 38 10.34 -1.07 -14.07
N LEU A 39 9.86 0.14 -14.39
CA LEU A 39 8.98 0.92 -13.53
C LEU A 39 7.69 0.15 -13.19
N LEU A 40 7.03 -0.45 -14.18
CA LEU A 40 5.83 -1.25 -13.95
C LEU A 40 6.12 -2.48 -13.08
N GLY A 41 7.27 -3.14 -13.27
CA GLY A 41 7.70 -4.25 -12.41
C GLY A 41 7.92 -3.83 -10.96
N ALA A 42 8.57 -2.68 -10.74
CA ALA A 42 8.78 -2.13 -9.41
C ALA A 42 7.45 -1.80 -8.71
N LEU A 43 6.50 -1.20 -9.44
CA LEU A 43 5.16 -0.89 -8.93
C LEU A 43 4.36 -2.15 -8.58
N GLN A 44 4.48 -3.23 -9.38
CA GLN A 44 3.88 -4.52 -9.07
C GLN A 44 4.41 -5.07 -7.74
N VAL A 45 5.73 -5.09 -7.54
CA VAL A 45 6.37 -5.58 -6.31
C VAL A 45 5.98 -4.73 -5.10
N ALA A 46 5.91 -3.41 -5.27
CA ALA A 46 5.45 -2.49 -4.24
C ALA A 46 4.00 -2.83 -3.80
N GLN A 47 3.10 -3.08 -4.75
CA GLN A 47 1.72 -3.44 -4.44
C GLN A 47 1.58 -4.81 -3.75
N GLN A 48 2.37 -5.81 -4.14
CA GLN A 48 2.41 -7.08 -3.41
C GLN A 48 2.89 -6.90 -1.97
N SER A 49 3.87 -6.02 -1.76
CA SER A 49 4.39 -5.70 -0.43
C SER A 49 3.34 -4.99 0.42
N LEU A 50 2.62 -4.01 -0.15
CA LEU A 50 1.50 -3.34 0.52
C LEU A 50 0.37 -4.31 0.89
N ALA A 51 0.02 -5.25 0.00
CA ALA A 51 -0.97 -6.29 0.30
C ALA A 51 -0.58 -7.11 1.54
N ARG A 52 0.71 -7.46 1.67
CA ARG A 52 1.24 -8.16 2.84
C ARG A 52 1.18 -7.28 4.10
N VAL A 53 1.55 -6.00 4.01
CA VAL A 53 1.46 -5.05 5.14
C VAL A 53 0.02 -4.96 5.66
N TYR A 54 -0.96 -4.77 4.77
CA TYR A 54 -2.37 -4.72 5.17
C TYR A 54 -2.86 -6.02 5.79
N THR A 55 -2.41 -7.17 5.28
CA THR A 55 -2.73 -8.49 5.86
C THR A 55 -2.16 -8.66 7.27
N GLN A 56 -0.93 -8.18 7.49
CA GLN A 56 -0.26 -8.22 8.80
C GLN A 56 -0.96 -7.29 9.80
N LEU A 57 -1.31 -6.07 9.39
CA LEU A 57 -2.06 -5.13 10.22
C LEU A 57 -3.47 -5.66 10.54
N ALA A 58 -4.15 -6.28 9.58
CA ALA A 58 -5.46 -6.90 9.82
C ALA A 58 -5.37 -8.03 10.85
N THR A 59 -4.28 -8.80 10.80
CA THR A 59 -4.01 -9.87 11.76
C THR A 59 -3.73 -9.32 13.14
N TRP A 60 -2.91 -8.27 13.24
CA TRP A 60 -2.63 -7.60 14.50
C TRP A 60 -3.90 -7.01 15.13
N HIS A 61 -4.75 -6.32 14.36
CA HIS A 61 -6.01 -5.77 14.86
C HIS A 61 -7.01 -6.83 15.32
N ARG A 62 -7.07 -7.98 14.62
CA ARG A 62 -7.91 -9.11 15.04
C ARG A 62 -7.44 -9.71 16.37
N ASP A 63 -6.13 -9.80 16.54
CA ASP A 63 -5.51 -10.43 17.71
C ASP A 63 -5.33 -9.44 18.88
N ALA A 64 -5.65 -8.16 18.67
CA ALA A 64 -5.66 -7.13 19.71
C ALA A 64 -6.73 -7.43 20.77
N VAL A 65 -6.40 -7.21 22.04
CA VAL A 65 -7.23 -7.56 23.19
C VAL A 65 -7.54 -6.31 23.98
N ASP A 66 -8.82 -6.06 24.23
CA ASP A 66 -9.29 -4.93 25.04
C ASP A 66 -8.77 -5.03 26.47
N GLY A 67 -8.30 -3.91 27.02
CA GLY A 67 -7.61 -3.84 28.31
C GLY A 67 -6.15 -4.30 28.31
N THR A 68 -5.61 -4.76 27.17
CA THR A 68 -4.17 -5.07 26.99
C THR A 68 -3.53 -4.21 25.91
N HIS A 69 -4.13 -4.19 24.72
CA HIS A 69 -3.62 -3.46 23.54
C HIS A 69 -4.39 -2.17 23.25
N CYS A 70 -5.62 -2.05 23.76
CA CYS A 70 -6.45 -0.85 23.66
C CYS A 70 -7.19 -0.60 24.98
N ASN A 71 -7.54 0.67 25.25
CA ASN A 71 -8.25 1.09 26.46
C ASN A 71 -9.71 1.46 26.13
N GLY A 72 -10.48 0.50 25.61
CA GLY A 72 -11.85 0.75 25.16
C GLY A 72 -11.94 1.63 23.91
N THR A 73 -13.03 2.37 23.78
CA THR A 73 -13.27 3.35 22.71
C THR A 73 -13.15 4.77 23.25
N ASP A 74 -12.85 5.73 22.38
CA ASP A 74 -12.83 7.17 22.69
C ASP A 74 -14.24 7.78 22.82
N GLY A 75 -15.28 6.94 22.82
CA GLY A 75 -16.68 7.35 22.86
C GLY A 75 -17.28 7.76 21.51
N HIS A 76 -16.50 7.72 20.42
CA HIS A 76 -17.04 7.95 19.07
C HIS A 76 -17.71 6.68 18.54
N SER A 77 -18.93 6.83 18.01
CA SER A 77 -19.65 5.77 17.31
C SER A 77 -19.59 6.00 15.81
N LEU A 78 -19.14 4.99 15.06
CA LEU A 78 -19.28 4.97 13.61
C LEU A 78 -20.61 4.32 13.23
N TYR A 79 -21.32 4.90 12.26
CA TYR A 79 -22.62 4.37 11.82
C TYR A 79 -22.48 2.92 11.33
N GLY A 80 -23.30 2.01 11.85
CA GLY A 80 -23.26 0.58 11.51
C GLY A 80 -22.16 -0.23 12.21
N VAL A 81 -21.34 0.39 13.07
CA VAL A 81 -20.30 -0.27 13.85
C VAL A 81 -20.69 -0.23 15.34
N PRO A 82 -20.62 -1.36 16.08
CA PRO A 82 -20.83 -1.33 17.52
C PRO A 82 -19.87 -0.34 18.19
N ALA A 83 -20.37 0.50 19.11
CA ALA A 83 -19.57 1.48 19.85
C ALA A 83 -18.70 0.81 20.95
N THR A 84 -17.99 -0.25 20.58
CA THR A 84 -17.12 -1.07 21.45
C THR A 84 -15.75 -1.23 20.80
N ALA A 85 -14.72 -1.48 21.61
CA ALA A 85 -13.36 -1.69 21.10
C ALA A 85 -13.29 -2.90 20.16
N ALA A 86 -14.07 -3.94 20.46
CA ALA A 86 -14.23 -5.11 19.62
C ALA A 86 -14.88 -4.76 18.27
N GLY A 87 -15.96 -3.98 18.26
CA GLY A 87 -16.63 -3.56 17.02
C GLY A 87 -15.74 -2.70 16.13
N ALA A 88 -15.00 -1.76 16.71
CA ALA A 88 -14.03 -0.94 15.99
C ALA A 88 -12.87 -1.79 15.43
N SER A 89 -12.33 -2.72 16.22
CA SER A 89 -11.23 -3.60 15.80
C SER A 89 -11.65 -4.57 14.69
N GLU A 90 -12.89 -5.08 14.75
CA GLU A 90 -13.48 -5.89 13.68
C GLU A 90 -13.62 -5.07 12.39
N GLN A 91 -14.10 -3.84 12.49
CA GLN A 91 -14.25 -2.95 11.33
C GLN A 91 -12.89 -2.65 10.67
N VAL A 92 -11.86 -2.33 11.45
CA VAL A 92 -10.50 -2.09 10.94
C VAL A 92 -9.94 -3.35 10.29
N THR A 93 -10.11 -4.51 10.94
CA THR A 93 -9.70 -5.82 10.39
C THR A 93 -10.35 -6.08 9.04
N LEU A 94 -11.66 -5.83 8.91
CA LEU A 94 -12.40 -6.02 7.67
C LEU A 94 -11.87 -5.10 6.56
N LEU A 95 -11.72 -3.81 6.84
CA LEU A 95 -11.24 -2.83 5.85
C LEU A 95 -9.82 -3.15 5.39
N LEU A 96 -8.93 -3.55 6.29
CA LEU A 96 -7.56 -3.94 5.94
C LEU A 96 -7.51 -5.22 5.10
N LYS A 97 -8.41 -6.19 5.35
CA LYS A 97 -8.54 -7.37 4.47
C LYS A 97 -8.99 -7.00 3.06
N ILE A 98 -9.94 -6.06 2.94
CA ILE A 98 -10.39 -5.54 1.64
C ILE A 98 -9.22 -4.83 0.94
N ALA A 99 -8.52 -3.94 1.65
CA ALA A 99 -7.35 -3.24 1.11
C ALA A 99 -6.25 -4.20 0.65
N ALA A 100 -5.97 -5.26 1.41
CA ALA A 100 -5.02 -6.30 1.02
C ALA A 100 -5.42 -7.01 -0.28
N ALA A 101 -6.70 -7.37 -0.41
CA ALA A 101 -7.22 -8.00 -1.63
C ALA A 101 -7.12 -7.06 -2.84
N SER A 102 -7.52 -5.79 -2.68
CA SER A 102 -7.42 -4.78 -3.75
C SER A 102 -5.98 -4.49 -4.16
N ALA A 103 -5.04 -4.46 -3.21
CA ALA A 103 -3.61 -4.30 -3.51
C ALA A 103 -3.05 -5.49 -4.30
N ALA A 104 -3.44 -6.72 -3.94
CA ALA A 104 -3.06 -7.92 -4.68
C ALA A 104 -3.64 -7.94 -6.10
N GLU A 105 -4.90 -7.56 -6.26
CA GLU A 105 -5.54 -7.41 -7.58
C GLU A 105 -4.85 -6.33 -8.42
N THR A 106 -4.52 -5.19 -7.81
CA THR A 106 -3.77 -4.12 -8.49
C THR A 106 -2.40 -4.62 -8.95
N ALA A 107 -1.70 -5.40 -8.13
CA ALA A 107 -0.42 -5.98 -8.51
C ALA A 107 -0.54 -6.91 -9.74
N ASP A 108 -1.60 -7.72 -9.82
CA ASP A 108 -1.87 -8.57 -10.98
C ASP A 108 -2.13 -7.74 -12.25
N LEU A 109 -2.96 -6.69 -12.14
CA LEU A 109 -3.23 -5.78 -13.25
C LEU A 109 -1.97 -5.05 -13.73
N VAL A 110 -1.12 -4.58 -12.81
CA VAL A 110 0.16 -3.94 -13.15
C VAL A 110 1.11 -4.94 -13.81
N GLY A 111 1.16 -6.19 -13.33
CA GLY A 111 1.96 -7.25 -13.97
C GLY A 111 1.51 -7.56 -15.41
N LYS A 112 0.19 -7.58 -15.65
CA LYS A 112 -0.37 -7.70 -17.01
C LYS A 112 0.00 -6.49 -17.88
N ALA A 113 -0.06 -5.28 -17.34
CA ALA A 113 0.37 -4.07 -18.05
C ALA A 113 1.87 -4.11 -18.37
N GLN A 114 2.71 -4.59 -17.44
CA GLN A 114 4.14 -4.78 -17.67
C GLN A 114 4.41 -5.76 -18.81
N ALA A 115 3.72 -6.91 -18.81
CA ALA A 115 3.85 -7.91 -19.87
C ALA A 115 3.44 -7.36 -21.24
N ALA A 116 2.34 -6.60 -21.31
CA ALA A 116 1.92 -5.92 -22.52
C ALA A 116 2.91 -4.81 -22.94
N ASN A 117 3.52 -4.11 -21.98
CA ASN A 117 4.54 -3.09 -22.26
C ASN A 117 5.81 -3.70 -22.87
N GLY A 118 6.17 -4.92 -22.46
CA GLY A 118 7.36 -5.62 -22.98
C GLY A 118 7.31 -5.95 -24.48
N VAL A 119 6.13 -5.90 -25.12
CA VAL A 119 6.00 -6.07 -26.57
C VAL A 119 6.05 -4.75 -27.35
N VAL A 120 6.06 -3.61 -26.64
CA VAL A 120 6.10 -2.27 -27.26
C VAL A 120 7.55 -1.85 -27.47
N CYS A 121 7.91 -1.53 -28.71
CA CYS A 121 9.22 -1.00 -29.06
C CYS A 121 9.29 0.50 -28.74
N TRP A 122 9.60 0.83 -27.49
CA TRP A 122 9.79 2.21 -27.04
C TRP A 122 11.10 2.82 -27.55
N PHE A 123 11.11 4.13 -27.74
CA PHE A 123 12.35 4.88 -27.92
C PHE A 123 13.02 5.13 -26.56
N ASP A 124 14.35 5.21 -26.54
CA ASP A 124 15.11 5.51 -25.32
C ASP A 124 14.88 6.93 -24.82
N GLU A 125 14.60 7.88 -25.72
CA GLU A 125 14.20 9.25 -25.39
C GLU A 125 12.95 9.61 -26.19
N VAL A 126 12.08 10.43 -25.60
CA VAL A 126 10.91 10.97 -26.31
C VAL A 126 11.39 11.79 -27.49
N LYS A 127 11.00 11.41 -28.70
CA LYS A 127 11.28 12.20 -29.89
C LYS A 127 10.39 13.44 -29.89
N GLU A 128 11.00 14.63 -29.87
CA GLU A 128 10.28 15.85 -30.25
C GLU A 128 9.97 15.75 -31.76
N THR A 129 8.68 15.78 -32.10
CA THR A 129 8.24 15.88 -33.49
C THR A 129 8.60 17.26 -34.00
N ALA A 130 9.61 17.33 -34.89
CA ALA A 130 10.00 18.52 -35.63
C ALA A 130 8.91 18.97 -36.64
#